data_AF-A0A1M6YF20-F1
#
_entry.id   AF-A0A1M6YF20-F1
#
_cell.length_a   1.000
_cell.length_b   1.000
_cell.length_c   1.000
_cell.angle_alpha   90.00
_cell.angle_beta   90.00
_cell.angle_gamma   90.00
#
_symmetry.space_group_name_H-M   'P 1'
#
loop_
_entity.id
_entity.type
_entity.pdbx_description
1 polymer ?
#
loop_
_entity_poly.entity_id
_entity_poly.type
_entity_poly.pdbx_seq_one_letter_code
_entity_poly.pdbx_strand_id
1 'polypeptide(L)'
;MNLNLTNNIQMPNHELRRQVIELCEKVQKPLLKLSTKDYVENGLGHLVEQFDGQAGLVNIEVFNELQHTITGWPGGKPNVDDSTRPERAKPYPKRVIVFSPHPDDDVISMGGTIRRLMQQHHDVHVAYETSGNIAVGDEEVRRFMHFINGFNTIFANGSDEVIKHSYQVVKAFIKNKKEGDLDTEQILRLKGLIRRGEARLACEYSGIDSKHIHFLDLPFYESGKIEKLPMTENDVIPIQKLISEIQPHQIYVAADLADPHGTHRKCTDAVLAAIDEEKKAGAEWLKNCRVWMYRGAWAEWDVANIEMCVPMSPEELREKRNAILRHQSQMESAPFLGNDERLFWQRAEDRNRETAKRYDNLGLACYEAMEAFVEYKF
;
A
#
# COMPACT_ATOMS: atom_id res chain seq x y z
N MET A 1 7.45 -15.81 19.71
CA MET A 1 7.03 -14.72 18.80
C MET A 1 5.50 -14.66 18.75
N ASN A 2 4.87 -13.48 18.74
CA ASN A 2 3.42 -13.33 18.54
C ASN A 2 3.15 -13.11 17.05
N LEU A 3 2.23 -13.90 16.46
CA LEU A 3 1.95 -13.93 15.02
C LEU A 3 0.54 -13.47 14.66
N ASN A 4 -0.22 -12.92 15.62
CA ASN A 4 -1.58 -12.43 15.43
C ASN A 4 -1.74 -11.03 16.06
N LEU A 5 -0.97 -10.06 15.57
CA LEU A 5 -0.86 -8.71 16.13
C LEU A 5 -1.85 -7.72 15.51
N THR A 6 -2.33 -7.99 14.29
CA THR A 6 -3.34 -7.19 13.60
C THR A 6 -4.65 -7.08 14.37
N ASN A 7 -4.99 -8.06 15.21
CA ASN A 7 -6.16 -8.00 16.10
C ASN A 7 -6.01 -6.97 17.23
N ASN A 8 -4.78 -6.52 17.51
CA ASN A 8 -4.46 -5.56 18.57
C ASN A 8 -4.25 -4.15 18.02
N ILE A 9 -4.45 -3.92 16.71
CA ILE A 9 -4.35 -2.59 16.12
C ILE A 9 -5.45 -1.71 16.73
N GLN A 10 -5.02 -0.66 17.42
CA GLN A 10 -5.91 0.36 17.96
C GLN A 10 -6.06 1.48 16.95
N MET A 11 -7.30 1.70 16.50
CA MET A 11 -7.62 2.85 15.65
C MET A 11 -7.55 4.14 16.47
N PRO A 12 -7.14 5.27 15.86
CA PRO A 12 -7.13 6.55 16.55
C PRO A 12 -8.54 6.95 16.98
N ASN A 13 -8.64 7.56 18.16
CA ASN A 13 -9.90 8.08 18.66
C ASN A 13 -10.11 9.52 18.19
N HIS A 14 -10.86 9.67 17.12
CA HIS A 14 -11.26 10.96 16.54
C HIS A 14 -12.78 11.19 16.67
N GLU A 15 -13.33 10.97 17.85
CA GLU A 15 -14.79 10.98 18.06
C GLU A 15 -15.45 12.32 17.71
N LEU A 16 -14.87 13.44 18.16
CA LEU A 16 -15.36 14.78 17.81
C LEU A 16 -15.38 14.97 16.29
N ARG A 17 -14.24 14.71 15.63
CA ARG A 17 -14.07 14.82 14.17
C ARG A 17 -15.09 13.94 13.44
N ARG A 18 -15.28 12.70 13.88
CA ARG A 18 -16.24 11.75 13.29
C ARG A 18 -17.67 12.28 13.35
N GLN A 19 -18.15 12.65 14.53
CA GLN A 19 -19.51 13.18 14.70
C GLN A 19 -19.76 14.43 13.86
N VAL A 20 -18.76 15.31 13.74
CA VAL A 20 -18.87 16.55 12.95
C VAL A 20 -18.83 16.27 11.44
N ILE A 21 -18.03 15.31 10.97
CA ILE A 21 -18.03 14.87 9.57
C ILE A 21 -19.38 14.23 9.21
N GLU A 22 -19.88 13.33 10.04
CA GLU A 22 -21.21 12.72 9.85
C GLU A 22 -22.32 13.78 9.81
N LEU A 23 -22.22 14.81 10.65
CA LEU A 23 -23.14 15.95 10.61
C LEU A 23 -23.06 16.68 9.27
N CYS A 24 -21.85 16.99 8.78
CA CYS A 24 -21.63 17.64 7.47
C CYS A 24 -22.30 16.86 6.35
N GLU A 25 -22.11 15.54 6.32
CA GLU A 25 -22.73 14.65 5.33
C GLU A 25 -24.25 14.63 5.47
N LYS A 26 -24.78 14.58 6.69
CA LYS A 26 -26.23 14.55 6.93
C LYS A 26 -26.94 15.84 6.49
N VAL A 27 -26.35 17.00 6.77
CA VAL A 27 -26.96 18.30 6.42
C VAL A 27 -26.47 18.88 5.09
N GLN A 28 -25.55 18.18 4.41
CA GLN A 28 -24.94 18.59 3.13
C GLN A 28 -24.31 19.99 3.20
N LYS A 29 -23.56 20.26 4.27
CA LYS A 29 -22.82 21.51 4.47
C LYS A 29 -21.34 21.21 4.79
N PRO A 30 -20.39 22.01 4.27
CA PRO A 30 -18.99 21.93 4.68
C PRO A 30 -18.81 22.40 6.14
N LEU A 31 -17.70 22.01 6.75
CA LEU A 31 -17.40 22.19 8.18
C LEU A 31 -17.67 23.62 8.66
N LEU A 32 -17.07 24.60 7.99
CA LEU A 32 -17.13 26.01 8.41
C LEU A 32 -18.50 26.66 8.18
N LYS A 33 -19.47 25.96 7.58
CA LYS A 33 -20.85 26.43 7.37
C LYS A 33 -21.87 25.82 8.33
N LEU A 34 -21.46 24.90 9.21
CA LEU A 34 -22.33 24.36 10.24
C LEU A 34 -22.70 25.44 11.26
N SER A 35 -23.98 25.53 11.60
CA SER A 35 -24.53 26.46 12.58
C SER A 35 -24.91 25.76 13.89
N THR A 36 -25.05 26.48 14.99
CA THR A 36 -25.55 25.92 16.26
C THR A 36 -26.87 25.16 16.10
N LYS A 37 -27.75 25.63 15.20
CA LYS A 37 -29.00 24.95 14.88
C LYS A 37 -28.76 23.56 14.29
N ASP A 38 -27.80 23.44 13.36
CA ASP A 38 -27.46 22.14 12.75
C ASP A 38 -26.99 21.14 13.82
N TYR A 39 -26.16 21.56 14.78
CA TYR A 39 -25.73 20.71 15.89
C TYR A 39 -26.90 20.30 16.80
N VAL A 40 -27.71 21.26 17.25
CA VAL A 40 -28.80 21.00 18.21
C VAL A 40 -29.88 20.10 17.62
N GLU A 41 -30.31 20.35 16.37
CA GLU A 41 -31.35 19.55 15.70
C GLU A 41 -30.90 18.11 15.41
N ASN A 42 -29.59 17.84 15.44
CA ASN A 42 -29.02 16.51 15.21
C ASN A 42 -28.50 15.84 16.50
N GLY A 43 -28.85 16.34 17.68
CA GLY A 43 -28.47 15.74 18.96
C GLY A 43 -27.02 16.01 19.40
N LEU A 44 -26.32 16.91 18.70
CA LEU A 44 -24.92 17.26 18.94
C LEU A 44 -24.75 18.61 19.66
N GLY A 45 -25.81 19.12 20.31
CA GLY A 45 -25.77 20.38 21.07
C GLY A 45 -24.71 20.37 22.18
N HIS A 46 -24.48 19.21 22.81
CA HIS A 46 -23.47 19.04 23.84
C HIS A 46 -22.03 19.34 23.35
N LEU A 47 -21.73 19.10 22.06
CA LEU A 47 -20.44 19.46 21.48
C LEU A 47 -20.29 20.98 21.41
N VAL A 48 -21.36 21.71 21.11
CA VAL A 48 -21.33 23.18 21.08
C VAL A 48 -21.16 23.76 22.48
N GLU A 49 -21.78 23.16 23.49
CA GLU A 49 -21.63 23.55 24.90
C GLU A 49 -20.19 23.40 25.40
N GLN A 50 -19.47 22.36 24.97
CA GLN A 50 -18.05 22.16 25.29
C GLN A 50 -17.13 23.26 24.72
N PHE A 51 -17.59 23.98 23.70
CA PHE A 51 -16.85 25.05 23.02
C PHE A 51 -17.53 26.40 23.23
N ASP A 52 -17.78 26.75 24.50
CA ASP A 52 -18.33 28.05 24.93
C ASP A 52 -19.66 28.43 24.25
N GLY A 53 -20.45 27.44 23.83
CA GLY A 53 -21.72 27.67 23.14
C GLY A 53 -21.57 28.12 21.68
N GLN A 54 -20.35 28.06 21.11
CA GLN A 54 -20.03 28.58 19.79
C GLN A 54 -19.70 27.45 18.79
N ALA A 55 -20.66 27.12 17.93
CA ALA A 55 -20.46 26.10 16.88
C ALA A 55 -19.26 26.41 15.98
N GLY A 56 -18.96 27.70 15.74
CA GLY A 56 -17.80 28.11 14.95
C GLY A 56 -16.46 27.62 15.52
N LEU A 57 -16.32 27.51 16.85
CA LEU A 57 -15.11 26.98 17.47
C LEU A 57 -14.97 25.48 17.26
N VAL A 58 -16.08 24.73 17.37
CA VAL A 58 -16.14 23.30 17.03
C VAL A 58 -15.72 23.07 15.57
N ASN A 59 -16.28 23.88 14.65
CA ASN A 59 -15.99 23.79 13.22
C ASN A 59 -14.51 24.02 12.93
N ILE A 60 -13.91 25.05 13.53
CA ILE A 60 -12.50 25.41 13.33
C ILE A 60 -11.57 24.32 13.87
N GLU A 61 -11.89 23.74 15.04
CA GLU A 61 -11.09 22.66 15.62
C GLU A 61 -11.00 21.46 14.66
N VAL A 62 -12.16 20.97 14.19
CA VAL A 62 -12.22 19.83 13.27
C VAL A 62 -11.63 20.18 11.89
N PHE A 63 -11.84 21.40 11.41
CA PHE A 63 -11.23 21.87 10.16
C PHE A 63 -9.70 21.87 10.24
N ASN A 64 -9.13 22.41 11.32
CA ASN A 64 -7.68 22.47 11.52
C ASN A 64 -7.10 21.05 11.66
N GLU A 65 -7.77 20.19 12.42
CA GLU A 65 -7.39 18.78 12.53
C GLU A 65 -7.25 18.09 11.17
N LEU A 66 -8.25 18.22 10.29
CA LEU A 66 -8.20 17.65 8.94
C LEU A 66 -7.21 18.37 8.02
N GLN A 67 -7.08 19.69 8.13
CA GLN A 67 -6.09 20.45 7.36
C GLN A 67 -4.66 20.01 7.70
N HIS A 68 -4.41 19.68 8.96
CA HIS A 68 -3.12 19.20 9.45
C HIS A 68 -2.76 17.79 8.93
N THR A 69 -3.73 16.96 8.52
CA THR A 69 -3.44 15.66 7.90
C THR A 69 -2.85 15.82 6.49
N ILE A 70 -3.21 16.89 5.77
CA ILE A 70 -2.75 17.11 4.39
C ILE A 70 -1.27 17.53 4.40
N THR A 71 -0.41 16.80 3.70
CA THR A 71 1.01 17.15 3.59
C THR A 71 1.57 16.88 2.20
N GLY A 72 2.29 17.88 1.65
CA GLY A 72 3.09 17.69 0.45
C GLY A 72 4.43 16.97 0.71
N TRP A 73 4.80 16.79 1.99
CA TRP A 73 6.06 16.22 2.46
C TRP A 73 5.80 15.00 3.34
N PRO A 74 5.50 13.83 2.75
CA PRO A 74 5.23 12.60 3.51
C PRO A 74 6.42 12.16 4.37
N GLY A 75 7.65 12.55 4.01
CA GLY A 75 8.85 12.34 4.82
C GLY A 75 9.20 13.51 5.74
N GLY A 76 8.30 14.46 5.96
CA GLY A 76 8.53 15.66 6.78
C GLY A 76 9.43 16.70 6.07
N LYS A 77 9.03 17.97 6.12
CA LYS A 77 9.74 19.05 5.43
C LYS A 77 10.92 19.56 6.26
N PRO A 78 12.18 19.52 5.76
CA PRO A 78 13.33 20.00 6.52
C PRO A 78 13.36 21.53 6.61
N ASN A 79 13.96 22.05 7.68
CA ASN A 79 14.28 23.48 7.89
C ASN A 79 13.08 24.44 8.01
N VAL A 80 11.89 23.92 8.29
CA VAL A 80 10.70 24.72 8.61
C VAL A 80 10.03 24.20 9.88
N ASP A 81 9.29 25.06 10.57
CA ASP A 81 8.41 24.63 11.65
C ASP A 81 7.12 24.05 11.05
N ASP A 82 7.09 22.72 10.96
CA ASP A 82 5.93 21.92 10.54
C ASP A 82 5.53 20.98 11.70
N SER A 83 5.54 21.49 12.93
CA SER A 83 5.22 20.72 14.16
C SER A 83 3.78 20.19 14.19
N THR A 84 2.87 20.78 13.42
CA THR A 84 1.47 20.32 13.28
C THR A 84 1.25 19.34 12.14
N ARG A 85 2.28 19.04 11.32
CA ARG A 85 2.17 18.11 10.20
C ARG A 85 2.30 16.65 10.65
N PRO A 86 1.82 15.69 9.84
CA PRO A 86 1.75 14.29 10.26
C PRO A 86 3.12 13.67 10.52
N GLU A 87 4.15 14.11 9.80
CA GLU A 87 5.51 13.56 9.86
C GLU A 87 6.55 14.58 10.36
N ARG A 88 7.45 14.14 11.25
CA ARG A 88 8.53 14.98 11.79
C ARG A 88 9.58 15.31 10.72
N ALA A 89 10.03 16.56 10.70
CA ALA A 89 11.05 17.08 9.78
C ALA A 89 12.45 16.43 9.93
N LYS A 90 12.77 15.90 11.12
CA LYS A 90 14.07 15.28 11.41
C LYS A 90 13.90 13.82 11.84
N PRO A 91 14.82 12.92 11.46
CA PRO A 91 15.98 13.15 10.57
C PRO A 91 15.56 13.32 9.10
N TYR A 92 16.44 13.96 8.31
CA TYR A 92 16.32 14.11 6.86
C TYR A 92 17.71 13.88 6.22
N PRO A 93 17.84 13.06 5.14
CA PRO A 93 16.79 12.25 4.53
C PRO A 93 16.28 11.14 5.46
N LYS A 94 15.11 10.59 5.17
CA LYS A 94 14.56 9.42 5.88
C LYS A 94 14.90 8.14 5.15
N ARG A 95 15.19 7.08 5.89
CA ARG A 95 15.18 5.70 5.40
C ARG A 95 13.75 5.19 5.51
N VAL A 96 13.20 4.71 4.41
CA VAL A 96 11.79 4.31 4.29
C VAL A 96 11.75 2.89 3.75
N ILE A 97 10.94 2.02 4.36
CA ILE A 97 10.62 0.71 3.78
C ILE A 97 9.12 0.67 3.52
N VAL A 98 8.75 0.37 2.28
CA VAL A 98 7.38 0.06 1.88
C VAL A 98 7.26 -1.45 1.77
N PHE A 99 6.51 -2.08 2.67
CA PHE A 99 6.16 -3.49 2.54
C PHE A 99 4.94 -3.61 1.63
N SER A 100 5.08 -4.46 0.61
CA SER A 100 4.08 -4.71 -0.43
C SER A 100 3.70 -6.20 -0.36
N PRO A 101 2.48 -6.55 0.08
CA PRO A 101 2.05 -7.93 0.17
C PRO A 101 2.23 -8.66 -1.16
N HIS A 102 1.73 -8.08 -2.26
CA HIS A 102 1.96 -8.57 -3.61
C HIS A 102 2.83 -7.59 -4.43
N PRO A 103 3.46 -8.06 -5.52
CA PRO A 103 4.15 -7.19 -6.47
C PRO A 103 3.22 -6.27 -7.26
N ASP A 104 2.74 -5.16 -6.67
CA ASP A 104 1.91 -4.08 -7.27
C ASP A 104 1.19 -3.26 -6.19
N ASP A 105 0.95 -3.86 -5.01
CA ASP A 105 0.25 -3.20 -3.90
C ASP A 105 0.91 -1.88 -3.49
N ASP A 106 2.24 -1.78 -3.52
CA ASP A 106 3.01 -0.54 -3.31
C ASP A 106 2.55 0.60 -4.22
N VAL A 107 2.51 0.37 -5.54
CA VAL A 107 2.16 1.40 -6.53
C VAL A 107 0.66 1.65 -6.61
N ILE A 108 -0.17 0.64 -6.38
CA ILE A 108 -1.64 0.76 -6.29
C ILE A 108 -2.02 1.61 -5.08
N SER A 109 -1.41 1.30 -3.93
CA SER A 109 -1.82 1.86 -2.66
C SER A 109 -1.23 3.24 -2.44
N MET A 110 0.08 3.39 -2.69
CA MET A 110 0.85 4.58 -2.33
C MET A 110 1.87 5.03 -3.38
N GLY A 111 1.66 4.70 -4.67
CA GLY A 111 2.60 5.06 -5.75
C GLY A 111 2.88 6.56 -5.89
N GLY A 112 1.90 7.43 -5.58
CA GLY A 112 2.12 8.87 -5.55
C GLY A 112 3.07 9.29 -4.43
N THR A 113 2.86 8.75 -3.24
CA THR A 113 3.69 8.99 -2.05
C THR A 113 5.11 8.45 -2.25
N ILE A 114 5.28 7.27 -2.84
CA ILE A 114 6.61 6.72 -3.18
C ILE A 114 7.38 7.69 -4.06
N ARG A 115 6.77 8.16 -5.16
CA ARG A 115 7.41 9.12 -6.07
C ARG A 115 7.74 10.43 -5.35
N ARG A 116 6.84 10.93 -4.51
CA ARG A 116 7.07 12.16 -3.73
C ARG A 116 8.24 12.01 -2.76
N LEU A 117 8.36 10.88 -2.06
CA LEU A 117 9.50 10.57 -1.19
C LEU A 117 10.82 10.52 -1.98
N MET A 118 10.81 9.91 -3.16
CA MET A 118 11.98 9.85 -4.06
C MET A 118 12.40 11.25 -4.56
N GLN A 119 11.43 12.07 -5.01
CA GLN A 119 11.66 13.45 -5.43
C GLN A 119 12.19 14.33 -4.29
N GLN A 120 11.81 14.01 -3.06
CA GLN A 120 12.28 14.66 -1.83
C GLN A 120 13.58 14.04 -1.29
N HIS A 121 14.26 13.20 -2.08
CA HIS A 121 15.58 12.62 -1.77
C HIS A 121 15.62 11.77 -0.49
N HIS A 122 14.50 11.15 -0.13
CA HIS A 122 14.49 10.10 0.89
C HIS A 122 15.10 8.81 0.35
N ASP A 123 15.62 7.99 1.26
CA ASP A 123 16.19 6.68 0.96
C ASP A 123 15.09 5.62 1.03
N VAL A 124 14.46 5.35 -0.11
CA VAL A 124 13.26 4.50 -0.20
C VAL A 124 13.63 3.09 -0.66
N HIS A 125 13.13 2.11 0.11
CA HIS A 125 13.16 0.69 -0.20
C HIS A 125 11.75 0.15 -0.37
N VAL A 126 11.60 -0.83 -1.27
CA VAL A 126 10.36 -1.60 -1.42
C VAL A 126 10.67 -3.05 -1.15
N ALA A 127 9.90 -3.67 -0.27
CA ALA A 127 10.01 -5.06 0.09
C ALA A 127 8.74 -5.80 -0.30
N TYR A 128 8.84 -6.60 -1.35
CA TYR A 128 7.76 -7.49 -1.79
C TYR A 128 7.77 -8.74 -0.93
N GLU A 129 6.69 -8.91 -0.16
CA GLU A 129 6.57 -9.97 0.83
C GLU A 129 6.30 -11.31 0.16
N THR A 130 5.40 -11.35 -0.83
CA THR A 130 5.08 -12.57 -1.56
C THR A 130 5.55 -12.52 -3.01
N SER A 131 5.67 -13.70 -3.64
CA SER A 131 6.05 -13.81 -5.05
C SER A 131 4.94 -13.39 -6.02
N GLY A 132 3.67 -13.35 -5.58
CA GLY A 132 2.50 -13.12 -6.44
C GLY A 132 2.29 -14.19 -7.52
N ASN A 133 2.97 -15.35 -7.42
CA ASN A 133 3.07 -16.34 -8.49
C ASN A 133 1.75 -17.04 -8.85
N ILE A 134 0.78 -17.10 -7.93
CA ILE A 134 -0.53 -17.70 -8.18
C ILE A 134 -1.50 -16.78 -8.94
N ALA A 135 -1.14 -15.50 -9.13
CA ALA A 135 -1.96 -14.48 -9.79
C ALA A 135 -1.52 -14.19 -11.23
N VAL A 136 -0.71 -15.05 -11.84
CA VAL A 136 -0.24 -14.89 -13.22
C VAL A 136 -0.88 -15.96 -14.10
N GLY A 137 -1.50 -15.55 -15.21
CA GLY A 137 -2.07 -16.46 -16.19
C GLY A 137 -1.01 -17.28 -16.93
N ASP A 138 -1.37 -18.48 -17.38
CA ASP A 138 -0.43 -19.36 -18.10
C ASP A 138 -0.01 -18.79 -19.46
N GLU A 139 -0.86 -17.97 -20.09
CA GLU A 139 -0.54 -17.28 -21.34
C GLU A 139 0.67 -16.36 -21.20
N GLU A 140 0.84 -15.73 -20.05
CA GLU A 140 2.00 -14.87 -19.77
C GLU A 140 3.29 -15.70 -19.74
N VAL A 141 3.26 -16.86 -19.07
CA VAL A 141 4.39 -17.80 -19.07
C VAL A 141 4.71 -18.25 -20.50
N ARG A 142 3.68 -18.58 -21.29
CA ARG A 142 3.85 -18.97 -22.70
C ARG A 142 4.50 -17.86 -23.51
N ARG A 143 4.03 -16.62 -23.36
CA ARG A 143 4.55 -15.42 -24.03
C ARG A 143 6.04 -15.23 -23.75
N PHE A 144 6.45 -15.26 -22.48
CA PHE A 144 7.86 -15.13 -22.10
C PHE A 144 8.71 -16.31 -22.59
N MET A 145 8.19 -17.53 -22.58
CA MET A 145 8.91 -18.69 -23.11
C MET A 145 9.10 -18.63 -24.63
N HIS A 146 8.14 -18.07 -25.38
CA HIS A 146 8.35 -17.77 -26.81
C HIS A 146 9.50 -16.77 -27.01
N PHE A 147 9.54 -15.71 -26.20
CA PHE A 147 10.61 -14.72 -26.25
C PHE A 147 11.98 -15.34 -25.95
N ILE A 148 12.12 -16.09 -24.85
CA ILE A 148 13.39 -16.73 -24.45
C ILE A 148 13.87 -17.73 -25.51
N ASN A 149 12.98 -18.55 -26.06
CA ASN A 149 13.35 -19.49 -27.13
C ASN A 149 13.75 -18.77 -28.42
N GLY A 150 13.09 -17.65 -28.76
CA GLY A 150 13.49 -16.76 -29.85
C GLY A 150 14.86 -16.13 -29.63
N PHE A 151 15.12 -15.62 -28.42
CA PHE A 151 16.43 -15.08 -28.03
C PHE A 151 17.55 -16.12 -28.16
N ASN A 152 17.33 -17.34 -27.67
CA ASN A 152 18.26 -18.47 -27.84
C ASN A 152 18.53 -18.76 -29.32
N THR A 153 17.50 -18.72 -30.16
CA THR A 153 17.64 -18.93 -31.61
C THR A 153 18.52 -17.86 -32.27
N ILE A 154 18.33 -16.59 -31.91
CA ILE A 154 19.05 -15.45 -32.51
C ILE A 154 20.51 -15.38 -32.02
N PHE A 155 20.74 -15.49 -30.71
CA PHE A 155 22.04 -15.16 -30.11
C PHE A 155 22.89 -16.39 -29.76
N ALA A 156 22.27 -17.56 -29.68
CA ALA A 156 22.97 -18.81 -29.36
C ALA A 156 22.75 -19.89 -30.43
N ASN A 157 22.21 -19.55 -31.62
CA ASN A 157 21.90 -20.50 -32.69
C ASN A 157 21.03 -21.69 -32.21
N GLY A 158 20.23 -21.46 -31.16
CA GLY A 158 19.47 -22.50 -30.49
C GLY A 158 20.36 -23.60 -29.91
N SER A 159 21.58 -23.32 -29.45
CA SER A 159 22.44 -24.36 -28.86
C SER A 159 22.14 -24.63 -27.38
N ASP A 160 21.40 -23.75 -26.70
CA ASP A 160 21.06 -23.95 -25.29
C ASP A 160 19.94 -24.99 -25.14
N GLU A 161 20.33 -26.19 -24.69
CA GLU A 161 19.43 -27.31 -24.47
C GLU A 161 18.53 -27.12 -23.24
N VAL A 162 18.94 -26.33 -22.25
CA VAL A 162 18.12 -26.04 -21.06
C VAL A 162 16.90 -25.22 -21.47
N ILE A 163 17.10 -24.19 -22.30
CA ILE A 163 16.02 -23.37 -22.84
C ILE A 163 15.08 -24.21 -23.70
N LYS A 164 15.61 -25.03 -24.62
CA LYS A 164 14.77 -25.91 -25.46
C LYS A 164 13.93 -26.87 -24.62
N HIS A 165 14.56 -27.55 -23.66
CA HIS A 165 13.88 -28.51 -22.81
C HIS A 165 12.79 -27.82 -21.99
N SER A 166 13.12 -26.71 -21.33
CA SER A 166 12.17 -25.92 -20.53
C SER A 166 11.00 -25.43 -21.38
N TYR A 167 11.26 -24.99 -22.62
CA TYR A 167 10.23 -24.57 -23.56
C TYR A 167 9.26 -25.71 -23.90
N GLN A 168 9.76 -26.92 -24.17
CA GLN A 168 8.91 -28.08 -24.43
C GLN A 168 8.12 -28.51 -23.20
N VAL A 169 8.74 -28.49 -22.02
CA VAL A 169 8.07 -28.82 -20.74
C VAL A 169 6.93 -27.85 -20.46
N VAL A 170 7.17 -26.55 -20.54
CA VAL A 170 6.13 -25.52 -20.33
C VAL A 170 5.01 -25.67 -21.36
N LYS A 171 5.35 -25.85 -22.64
CA LYS A 171 4.36 -26.03 -23.71
C LYS A 171 3.50 -27.28 -23.48
N ALA A 172 4.11 -28.39 -23.06
CA ALA A 172 3.41 -29.63 -22.76
C ALA A 172 2.52 -29.49 -21.52
N PHE A 173 3.01 -28.83 -20.46
CA PHE A 173 2.25 -28.54 -19.25
C PHE A 173 0.98 -27.74 -19.59
N ILE A 174 1.13 -26.57 -20.23
CA ILE A 174 -0.01 -25.69 -20.51
C ILE A 174 -1.02 -26.35 -21.45
N LYS A 175 -0.56 -27.15 -22.43
CA LYS A 175 -1.46 -27.88 -23.35
C LYS A 175 -2.34 -28.91 -22.63
N ASN A 176 -1.83 -29.54 -21.58
CA ASN A 176 -2.50 -30.63 -20.88
C ASN A 176 -3.21 -30.18 -19.59
N LYS A 177 -2.89 -28.98 -19.09
CA LYS A 177 -3.48 -28.41 -17.87
C LYS A 177 -4.98 -28.17 -18.07
N LYS A 178 -5.77 -28.63 -17.11
CA LYS A 178 -7.22 -28.40 -17.03
C LYS A 178 -7.54 -27.31 -16.02
N GLU A 179 -8.74 -26.76 -16.13
CA GLU A 179 -9.26 -25.84 -15.13
C GLU A 179 -9.23 -26.49 -13.73
N GLY A 180 -8.64 -25.79 -12.75
CA GLY A 180 -8.45 -26.29 -11.39
C GLY A 180 -7.15 -27.08 -11.15
N ASP A 181 -6.39 -27.45 -12.18
CA ASP A 181 -5.10 -28.10 -11.99
C ASP A 181 -4.08 -27.14 -11.36
N LEU A 182 -3.30 -27.65 -10.41
CA LEU A 182 -2.23 -26.88 -9.77
C LEU A 182 -1.06 -26.63 -10.71
N ASP A 183 -0.35 -25.53 -10.49
CA ASP A 183 0.92 -25.29 -11.15
C ASP A 183 2.03 -26.14 -10.55
N THR A 184 2.97 -26.55 -11.41
CA THR A 184 4.22 -27.16 -10.95
C THR A 184 5.13 -26.09 -10.33
N GLU A 185 6.07 -26.49 -9.47
CA GLU A 185 7.06 -25.58 -8.89
C GLU A 185 7.80 -24.76 -9.96
N GLN A 186 8.13 -25.39 -11.10
CA GLN A 186 8.77 -24.71 -12.22
C GLN A 186 7.90 -23.59 -12.80
N ILE A 187 6.59 -23.83 -12.96
CA ILE A 187 5.66 -22.83 -13.50
C ILE A 187 5.46 -21.68 -12.49
N LEU A 188 5.31 -21.99 -11.20
CA LEU A 188 5.22 -20.98 -10.14
C LEU A 188 6.47 -20.10 -10.08
N ARG A 189 7.66 -20.67 -10.22
CA ARG A 189 8.92 -19.91 -10.29
C ARG A 189 8.96 -18.97 -11.50
N LEU A 190 8.51 -19.43 -12.67
CA LEU A 190 8.43 -18.58 -13.87
C LEU A 190 7.43 -17.44 -13.70
N LYS A 191 6.25 -17.73 -13.13
CA LYS A 191 5.22 -16.72 -12.82
C LYS A 191 5.74 -15.67 -11.83
N GLY A 192 6.39 -16.11 -10.76
CA GLY A 192 7.07 -15.21 -9.83
C GLY A 192 8.14 -14.36 -10.52
N LEU A 193 8.95 -14.94 -11.41
CA LEU A 193 9.98 -14.19 -12.15
C LEU A 193 9.38 -13.07 -13.03
N ILE A 194 8.23 -13.32 -13.66
CA ILE A 194 7.50 -12.29 -14.42
C ILE A 194 7.11 -11.13 -13.49
N ARG A 195 6.47 -11.43 -12.36
CA ARG A 195 6.05 -10.44 -11.36
C ARG A 195 7.23 -9.61 -10.83
N ARG A 196 8.40 -10.24 -10.60
CA ARG A 196 9.62 -9.53 -10.19
C ARG A 196 10.14 -8.58 -11.27
N GLY A 197 10.08 -8.98 -12.54
CA GLY A 197 10.46 -8.10 -13.65
C GLY A 197 9.59 -6.85 -13.71
N GLU A 198 8.28 -7.03 -13.55
CA GLU A 198 7.31 -5.93 -13.51
C GLU A 198 7.52 -4.99 -12.33
N ALA A 199 7.67 -5.54 -11.13
CA ALA A 199 7.98 -4.78 -9.92
C ALA A 199 9.26 -3.96 -10.06
N ARG A 200 10.31 -4.54 -10.65
CA ARG A 200 11.56 -3.82 -10.95
C ARG A 200 11.33 -2.64 -11.88
N LEU A 201 10.56 -2.83 -12.96
CA LEU A 201 10.22 -1.75 -13.90
C LEU A 201 9.42 -0.62 -13.22
N ALA A 202 8.50 -0.97 -12.32
CA ALA A 202 7.69 0.00 -11.57
C ALA A 202 8.51 0.81 -10.56
N CYS A 203 9.39 0.13 -9.82
CA CYS A 203 10.37 0.75 -8.94
C CYS A 203 11.33 1.67 -9.71
N GLU A 204 11.91 1.21 -10.81
CA GLU A 204 12.84 1.98 -11.65
C GLU A 204 12.17 3.26 -12.17
N TYR A 205 10.93 3.16 -12.65
CA TYR A 205 10.17 4.33 -13.10
C TYR A 205 9.92 5.35 -11.99
N SER A 206 9.83 4.89 -10.75
CA SER A 206 9.71 5.74 -9.56
C SER A 206 11.05 6.26 -9.05
N GLY A 207 12.16 5.87 -9.68
CA GLY A 207 13.53 6.29 -9.35
C GLY A 207 14.23 5.43 -8.31
N ILE A 208 13.63 4.31 -7.89
CA ILE A 208 14.18 3.44 -6.84
C ILE A 208 15.34 2.63 -7.41
N ASP A 209 16.48 2.64 -6.73
CA ASP A 209 17.66 1.84 -7.11
C ASP A 209 17.34 0.35 -6.97
N SER A 210 17.78 -0.44 -7.95
CA SER A 210 17.71 -1.91 -7.95
C SER A 210 18.15 -2.59 -6.64
N LYS A 211 19.12 -2.02 -5.92
CA LYS A 211 19.62 -2.55 -4.63
C LYS A 211 18.67 -2.30 -3.46
N HIS A 212 17.65 -1.45 -3.65
CA HIS A 212 16.61 -1.14 -2.66
C HIS A 212 15.30 -1.90 -2.93
N ILE A 213 15.32 -2.82 -3.89
CA ILE A 213 14.19 -3.66 -4.25
C ILE A 213 14.43 -5.05 -3.67
N HIS A 214 13.60 -5.43 -2.69
CA HIS A 214 13.74 -6.67 -1.93
C HIS A 214 12.59 -7.62 -2.26
N PHE A 215 12.91 -8.89 -2.49
CA PHE A 215 11.92 -9.95 -2.68
C PHE A 215 12.11 -10.97 -1.56
N LEU A 216 11.14 -11.09 -0.66
CA LEU A 216 11.26 -11.88 0.57
C LEU A 216 10.76 -13.32 0.40
N ASP A 217 9.84 -13.55 -0.54
CA ASP A 217 9.24 -14.86 -0.82
C ASP A 217 8.74 -15.57 0.45
N LEU A 218 7.91 -14.88 1.24
CA LEU A 218 7.48 -15.37 2.55
C LEU A 218 6.86 -16.78 2.43
N PRO A 219 7.40 -17.78 3.17
CA PRO A 219 7.02 -19.19 3.04
C PRO A 219 5.52 -19.47 3.07
N PHE A 220 4.74 -18.71 3.84
CA PHE A 220 3.31 -18.94 3.98
C PHE A 220 2.55 -18.88 2.65
N TYR A 221 3.09 -18.16 1.66
CA TYR A 221 2.47 -17.94 0.35
C TYR A 221 2.83 -18.99 -0.70
N GLU A 222 3.93 -19.72 -0.51
CA GLU A 222 4.55 -20.56 -1.55
C GLU A 222 3.92 -21.97 -1.67
N SER A 223 2.66 -22.13 -1.26
CA SER A 223 1.91 -23.40 -1.39
C SER A 223 1.47 -23.70 -2.83
N GLY A 224 1.46 -22.69 -3.70
CA GLY A 224 0.84 -22.77 -5.03
C GLY A 224 -0.69 -22.82 -5.02
N LYS A 225 -1.32 -22.61 -3.86
CA LYS A 225 -2.79 -22.66 -3.67
C LYS A 225 -3.33 -21.30 -3.23
N ILE A 226 -4.64 -21.11 -3.41
CA ILE A 226 -5.38 -19.96 -2.84
C ILE A 226 -5.26 -20.00 -1.31
N GLU A 227 -5.47 -21.17 -0.71
CA GLU A 227 -5.27 -21.37 0.72
C GLU A 227 -3.78 -21.27 1.08
N LYS A 228 -3.49 -20.38 2.03
CA LYS A 228 -2.15 -20.04 2.50
C LYS A 228 -1.72 -20.94 3.65
N LEU A 229 -0.45 -21.33 3.68
CA LEU A 229 0.09 -22.10 4.80
C LEU A 229 -0.01 -21.29 6.11
N PRO A 230 -0.05 -21.95 7.28
CA PRO A 230 0.09 -21.25 8.55
C PRO A 230 1.37 -20.44 8.58
N MET A 231 1.30 -19.23 9.13
CA MET A 231 2.49 -18.37 9.30
C MET A 231 3.38 -18.93 10.43
N THR A 232 4.69 -18.80 10.25
CA THR A 232 5.72 -19.30 11.16
C THR A 232 6.80 -18.25 11.39
N GLU A 233 7.76 -18.53 12.28
CA GLU A 233 8.91 -17.63 12.51
C GLU A 233 9.76 -17.42 11.24
N ASN A 234 9.75 -18.38 10.31
CA ASN A 234 10.46 -18.27 9.03
C ASN A 234 9.88 -17.17 8.12
N ASP A 235 8.65 -16.74 8.35
CA ASP A 235 8.03 -15.61 7.65
C ASP A 235 8.47 -14.26 8.27
N VAL A 236 8.89 -14.26 9.53
CA VAL A 236 9.26 -13.04 10.27
C VAL A 236 10.75 -12.74 10.17
N ILE A 237 11.60 -13.78 10.19
CA ILE A 237 13.06 -13.63 10.17
C ILE A 237 13.58 -12.80 8.97
N PRO A 238 13.11 -13.00 7.72
CA PRO A 238 13.56 -12.20 6.58
C PRO A 238 13.23 -10.71 6.74
N ILE A 239 12.04 -10.40 7.26
CA ILE A 239 11.60 -9.03 7.52
C ILE A 239 12.45 -8.42 8.64
N GLN A 240 12.63 -9.15 9.75
CA GLN A 240 13.43 -8.70 10.88
C GLN A 240 14.85 -8.35 10.41
N LYS A 241 15.50 -9.25 9.67
CA LYS A 241 16.83 -9.01 9.11
C LYS A 241 16.87 -7.71 8.29
N LEU A 242 15.88 -7.50 7.41
CA LEU A 242 15.81 -6.32 6.56
C LEU A 242 15.65 -5.02 7.38
N ILE A 243 14.73 -4.98 8.34
CA ILE A 243 14.49 -3.78 9.15
C ILE A 243 15.65 -3.50 10.11
N SER A 244 16.33 -4.51 10.64
CA SER A 244 17.51 -4.34 11.49
C SER A 244 18.72 -3.83 10.70
N GLU A 245 18.86 -4.23 9.43
CA GLU A 245 19.92 -3.77 8.53
C GLU A 245 19.70 -2.31 8.12
N ILE A 246 18.48 -1.95 7.73
CA ILE A 246 18.14 -0.60 7.24
C ILE A 246 17.93 0.39 8.39
N GLN A 247 17.35 -0.05 9.52
CA GLN A 247 16.90 0.81 10.63
C GLN A 247 16.01 1.96 10.13
N PRO A 248 14.85 1.66 9.55
CA PRO A 248 14.01 2.67 8.90
C PRO A 248 13.48 3.73 9.88
N HIS A 249 13.27 4.94 9.36
CA HIS A 249 12.54 6.00 10.06
C HIS A 249 11.04 5.96 9.77
N GLN A 250 10.65 5.34 8.67
CA GLN A 250 9.27 5.09 8.26
C GLN A 250 9.13 3.67 7.71
N ILE A 251 8.09 2.98 8.13
CA ILE A 251 7.66 1.70 7.59
C ILE A 251 6.24 1.91 7.06
N TYR A 252 5.94 1.46 5.85
CA TYR A 252 4.59 1.44 5.32
C TYR A 252 4.10 0.00 5.18
N VAL A 253 2.90 -0.29 5.66
CA VAL A 253 2.29 -1.64 5.62
C VAL A 253 0.85 -1.57 5.15
N ALA A 254 0.37 -2.65 4.53
CA ALA A 254 -1.05 -2.79 4.19
C ALA A 254 -1.89 -2.97 5.47
N ALA A 255 -3.12 -2.46 5.47
CA ALA A 255 -4.08 -2.66 6.56
C ALA A 255 -5.46 -3.15 6.06
N ASP A 256 -5.50 -3.81 4.90
CA ASP A 256 -6.68 -4.53 4.43
C ASP A 256 -6.88 -5.85 5.17
N LEU A 257 -7.23 -5.73 6.46
CA LEU A 257 -7.47 -6.87 7.35
C LEU A 257 -8.72 -7.69 7.00
N ALA A 258 -9.55 -7.16 6.10
CA ALA A 258 -10.73 -7.82 5.53
C ALA A 258 -10.44 -8.47 4.15
N ASP A 259 -9.17 -8.56 3.73
CA ASP A 259 -8.76 -9.28 2.53
C ASP A 259 -9.35 -10.71 2.54
N PRO A 260 -10.17 -11.08 1.54
CA PRO A 260 -10.81 -12.40 1.48
C PRO A 260 -9.83 -13.57 1.43
N HIS A 261 -8.58 -13.32 1.02
CA HIS A 261 -7.54 -14.34 0.92
C HIS A 261 -6.56 -14.34 2.11
N GLY A 262 -6.70 -13.37 3.02
CA GLY A 262 -5.90 -13.25 4.24
C GLY A 262 -4.39 -13.02 4.03
N THR A 263 -3.95 -12.71 2.80
CA THR A 263 -2.54 -12.49 2.50
C THR A 263 -2.07 -11.17 3.10
N HIS A 264 -2.86 -10.10 2.94
CA HIS A 264 -2.51 -8.77 3.47
C HIS A 264 -2.40 -8.83 5.00
N ARG A 265 -3.35 -9.48 5.68
CA ARG A 265 -3.29 -9.71 7.13
C ARG A 265 -2.00 -10.42 7.56
N LYS A 266 -1.65 -11.55 6.92
CA LYS A 266 -0.45 -12.33 7.28
C LYS A 266 0.84 -11.54 7.07
N CYS A 267 0.93 -10.80 5.95
CA CYS A 267 2.04 -9.89 5.66
C CYS A 267 2.20 -8.84 6.78
N THR A 268 1.13 -8.12 7.10
CA THR A 268 1.14 -7.13 8.18
C THR A 268 1.48 -7.77 9.53
N ASP A 269 0.90 -8.93 9.88
CA ASP A 269 1.24 -9.65 11.10
C ASP A 269 2.74 -10.01 11.17
N ALA A 270 3.36 -10.40 10.05
CA ALA A 270 4.79 -10.71 9.99
C ALA A 270 5.65 -9.46 10.21
N VAL A 271 5.28 -8.31 9.63
CA VAL A 271 5.98 -7.03 9.86
C VAL A 271 5.84 -6.58 11.31
N LEU A 272 4.64 -6.64 11.88
CA LEU A 272 4.41 -6.26 13.27
C LEU A 272 5.16 -7.19 14.23
N ALA A 273 5.21 -8.49 13.94
CA ALA A 273 5.98 -9.45 14.72
C ALA A 273 7.47 -9.13 14.70
N ALA A 274 8.03 -8.76 13.55
CA ALA A 274 9.43 -8.35 13.43
C ALA A 274 9.73 -7.10 14.26
N ILE A 275 8.85 -6.09 14.22
CA ILE A 275 8.98 -4.87 15.03
C ILE A 275 8.92 -5.20 16.53
N ASP A 276 7.99 -6.07 16.95
CA ASP A 276 7.86 -6.52 18.34
C ASP A 276 9.12 -7.23 18.84
N GLU A 277 9.75 -8.07 18.02
CA GLU A 277 11.00 -8.75 18.39
C GLU A 277 12.19 -7.76 18.47
N GLU A 278 12.29 -6.79 17.56
CA GLU A 278 13.29 -5.71 17.66
C GLU A 278 13.07 -4.86 18.92
N LYS A 279 11.81 -4.58 19.28
CA LYS A 279 11.47 -3.86 20.50
C LYS A 279 11.89 -4.64 21.75
N LYS A 280 11.64 -5.95 21.80
CA LYS A 280 12.11 -6.84 22.87
C LYS A 280 13.64 -6.91 22.95
N ALA A 281 14.32 -6.83 21.81
CA ALA A 281 15.77 -6.77 21.73
C ALA A 281 16.37 -5.41 22.17
N GLY A 282 15.55 -4.40 22.45
CA GLY A 282 16.00 -3.08 22.88
C GLY A 282 16.51 -2.20 21.74
N ALA A 283 15.99 -2.38 20.52
CA ALA A 283 16.38 -1.61 19.36
C ALA A 283 16.04 -0.11 19.50
N GLU A 284 17.03 0.71 19.83
CA GLU A 284 16.88 2.15 20.05
C GLU A 284 16.38 2.93 18.82
N TRP A 285 16.67 2.45 17.61
CA TRP A 285 16.25 3.09 16.36
C TRP A 285 14.71 3.14 16.21
N LEU A 286 13.98 2.20 16.82
CA LEU A 286 12.52 2.16 16.81
C LEU A 286 11.88 3.41 17.43
N LYS A 287 12.54 4.06 18.39
CA LYS A 287 12.06 5.34 18.98
C LYS A 287 11.90 6.44 17.93
N ASN A 288 12.64 6.33 16.83
CA ASN A 288 12.61 7.22 15.69
C ASN A 288 12.01 6.55 14.45
N CYS A 289 11.21 5.50 14.59
CA CYS A 289 10.48 4.84 13.50
C CYS A 289 8.98 5.08 13.64
N ARG A 290 8.30 5.40 12.54
CA ARG A 290 6.83 5.43 12.46
C ARG A 290 6.33 4.37 11.49
N VAL A 291 5.20 3.77 11.81
CA VAL A 291 4.55 2.78 10.95
C VAL A 291 3.27 3.39 10.40
N TRP A 292 3.19 3.52 9.08
CA TRP A 292 2.05 4.09 8.36
C TRP A 292 1.30 2.98 7.65
N MET A 293 -0.01 2.89 7.91
CA MET A 293 -0.89 1.89 7.34
C MET A 293 -1.62 2.46 6.12
N TYR A 294 -1.48 1.81 4.97
CA TYR A 294 -2.23 2.11 3.76
C TYR A 294 -3.33 1.08 3.48
N ARG A 295 -4.27 1.46 2.62
CA ARG A 295 -5.29 0.56 2.05
C ARG A 295 -4.97 0.26 0.58
N GLY A 296 -5.33 -0.95 0.15
CA GLY A 296 -5.22 -1.44 -1.22
C GLY A 296 -6.31 -0.89 -2.14
N ALA A 297 -6.59 -1.61 -3.23
CA ALA A 297 -7.50 -1.13 -4.29
C ALA A 297 -9.00 -1.18 -3.95
N TRP A 298 -9.40 -1.90 -2.89
CA TRP A 298 -10.80 -2.28 -2.67
C TRP A 298 -11.55 -1.35 -1.71
N ALA A 299 -10.86 -0.77 -0.75
CA ALA A 299 -11.44 0.10 0.26
C ALA A 299 -10.46 1.23 0.57
N GLU A 300 -10.96 2.27 1.23
CA GLU A 300 -10.15 3.36 1.75
C GLU A 300 -10.52 3.64 3.20
N TRP A 301 -9.62 4.33 3.91
CA TRP A 301 -9.90 4.84 5.23
C TRP A 301 -11.11 5.79 5.24
N ASP A 302 -11.90 5.71 6.30
CA ASP A 302 -12.84 6.77 6.66
C ASP A 302 -12.04 8.07 6.90
N VAL A 303 -12.52 9.19 6.37
CA VAL A 303 -11.88 10.51 6.49
C VAL A 303 -11.62 10.88 7.96
N ALA A 304 -12.52 10.49 8.86
CA ALA A 304 -12.36 10.73 10.29
C ALA A 304 -11.12 10.03 10.88
N ASN A 305 -10.70 8.89 10.32
CA ASN A 305 -9.60 8.11 10.84
C ASN A 305 -8.24 8.48 10.22
N ILE A 306 -8.22 9.25 9.12
CA ILE A 306 -6.99 9.59 8.40
C ILE A 306 -6.10 10.49 9.27
N GLU A 307 -4.82 10.11 9.40
CA GLU A 307 -3.80 10.90 10.12
C GLU A 307 -2.80 11.55 9.16
N MET A 308 -2.67 11.06 7.93
CA MET A 308 -1.89 11.67 6.85
C MET A 308 -2.57 11.51 5.50
N CYS A 309 -2.69 12.60 4.75
CA CYS A 309 -3.14 12.64 3.36
C CYS A 309 -2.05 13.25 2.48
N VAL A 310 -1.65 12.55 1.42
CA VAL A 310 -0.67 13.04 0.44
C VAL A 310 -1.43 13.41 -0.84
N PRO A 311 -1.56 14.71 -1.15
CA PRO A 311 -2.27 15.16 -2.33
C PRO A 311 -1.41 15.01 -3.59
N MET A 312 -2.08 14.72 -4.70
CA MET A 312 -1.52 14.61 -6.03
C MET A 312 -2.13 15.65 -6.97
N SER A 313 -1.32 16.13 -7.90
CA SER A 313 -1.75 16.84 -9.10
C SER A 313 -2.23 15.86 -10.20
N PRO A 314 -2.90 16.36 -11.27
CA PRO A 314 -3.25 15.53 -12.44
C PRO A 314 -2.06 14.83 -13.10
N GLU A 315 -0.87 15.45 -13.06
CA GLU A 315 0.35 14.84 -13.59
C GLU A 315 0.83 13.71 -12.69
N GLU A 316 0.91 13.93 -11.38
CA GLU A 316 1.34 12.90 -10.42
C GLU A 316 0.38 11.70 -10.38
N LEU A 317 -0.94 11.93 -10.50
CA LEU A 317 -1.91 10.84 -10.62
C LEU A 317 -1.68 10.02 -11.90
N ARG A 318 -1.39 10.68 -13.02
CA ARG A 318 -1.05 10.00 -14.28
C ARG A 318 0.25 9.21 -14.15
N GLU A 319 1.24 9.75 -13.44
CA GLU A 319 2.49 9.04 -13.17
C GLU A 319 2.24 7.80 -12.31
N LYS A 320 1.42 7.91 -11.26
CA LYS A 320 1.00 6.76 -10.45
C LYS A 320 0.35 5.68 -11.33
N ARG A 321 -0.60 6.05 -12.20
CA ARG A 321 -1.20 5.11 -13.16
C ARG A 321 -0.12 4.42 -14.01
N ASN A 322 0.83 5.18 -14.55
CA ASN A 322 1.89 4.59 -15.37
C ASN A 322 2.76 3.61 -14.58
N ALA A 323 2.98 3.84 -13.28
CA ALA A 323 3.67 2.87 -12.42
C ALA A 323 2.85 1.58 -12.29
N ILE A 324 1.55 1.68 -12.02
CA ILE A 324 0.63 0.53 -11.95
C ILE A 324 0.64 -0.26 -13.28
N LEU A 325 0.55 0.42 -14.43
CA LEU A 325 0.51 -0.20 -15.76
C LEU A 325 1.76 -1.03 -16.14
N ARG A 326 2.85 -0.96 -15.36
CA ARG A 326 4.04 -1.80 -15.56
C ARG A 326 3.86 -3.24 -15.09
N HIS A 327 2.82 -3.49 -14.30
CA HIS A 327 2.41 -4.82 -13.86
C HIS A 327 1.51 -5.47 -14.92
N GLN A 328 2.06 -5.69 -16.11
CA GLN A 328 1.30 -6.06 -17.32
C GLN A 328 0.53 -7.36 -17.19
N SER A 329 1.09 -8.35 -16.49
CA SER A 329 0.44 -9.63 -16.24
C SER A 329 -0.81 -9.50 -15.34
N GLN A 330 -1.06 -8.32 -14.77
CA GLN A 330 -2.20 -7.99 -13.91
C GLN A 330 -3.19 -7.03 -14.57
N MET A 331 -2.98 -6.72 -15.86
CA MET A 331 -3.83 -5.77 -16.61
C MET A 331 -5.06 -6.42 -17.24
N GLU A 332 -5.07 -7.74 -17.36
CA GLU A 332 -6.28 -8.48 -17.70
C GLU A 332 -7.19 -8.55 -16.47
N SER A 333 -8.47 -8.89 -16.68
CA SER A 333 -9.45 -9.05 -15.61
C SER A 333 -8.81 -9.76 -14.42
N ALA A 334 -8.74 -9.08 -13.26
CA ALA A 334 -8.15 -9.68 -12.06
C ALA A 334 -8.73 -11.10 -11.89
N PRO A 335 -7.92 -12.12 -11.54
CA PRO A 335 -8.44 -13.48 -11.43
C PRO A 335 -9.63 -13.62 -10.46
N PHE A 336 -9.86 -12.60 -9.62
CA PHE A 336 -10.86 -12.54 -8.56
C PHE A 336 -11.68 -11.23 -8.56
N LEU A 337 -12.15 -10.73 -9.73
CA LEU A 337 -12.84 -9.42 -9.84
C LEU A 337 -14.14 -9.25 -9.03
N GLY A 338 -14.76 -10.33 -8.55
CA GLY A 338 -16.14 -10.25 -8.04
C GLY A 338 -17.06 -9.66 -9.11
N ASN A 339 -17.89 -8.67 -8.76
CA ASN A 339 -18.82 -7.99 -9.68
C ASN A 339 -18.29 -6.64 -10.23
N ASP A 340 -17.06 -6.24 -9.91
CA ASP A 340 -16.50 -4.96 -10.35
C ASP A 340 -15.61 -5.17 -11.57
N GLU A 341 -16.02 -4.69 -12.74
CA GLU A 341 -15.32 -4.90 -14.01
C GLU A 341 -14.12 -3.96 -14.23
N ARG A 342 -13.91 -2.96 -13.35
CA ARG A 342 -12.83 -1.99 -13.51
C ARG A 342 -11.46 -2.65 -13.33
N LEU A 343 -10.49 -2.18 -14.11
CA LEU A 343 -9.08 -2.53 -13.96
C LEU A 343 -8.48 -1.94 -12.66
N PHE A 344 -7.43 -2.56 -12.12
CA PHE A 344 -6.80 -2.10 -10.87
C PHE A 344 -6.38 -0.62 -10.90
N TRP A 345 -5.83 -0.14 -12.02
CA TRP A 345 -5.44 1.27 -12.14
C TRP A 345 -6.64 2.23 -12.08
N GLN A 346 -7.79 1.84 -12.64
CA GLN A 346 -9.03 2.65 -12.60
C GLN A 346 -9.55 2.72 -11.17
N ARG A 347 -9.55 1.59 -10.46
CA ARG A 347 -9.96 1.52 -9.05
C ARG A 347 -9.04 2.35 -8.16
N ALA A 348 -7.73 2.27 -8.37
CA ALA A 348 -6.76 3.08 -7.65
C ALA A 348 -7.00 4.59 -7.89
N GLU A 349 -7.17 5.02 -9.15
CA GLU A 349 -7.48 6.41 -9.48
C GLU A 349 -8.81 6.86 -8.86
N ASP A 350 -9.89 6.10 -9.05
CA ASP A 350 -11.23 6.43 -8.53
C ASP A 350 -11.21 6.53 -7.00
N ARG A 351 -10.53 5.61 -6.31
CA ARG A 351 -10.37 5.63 -4.85
C ARG A 351 -9.68 6.92 -4.41
N ASN A 352 -8.56 7.29 -5.03
CA ASN A 352 -7.83 8.49 -4.62
C ASN A 352 -8.59 9.79 -4.96
N ARG A 353 -9.34 9.82 -6.07
CA ARG A 353 -10.25 10.92 -6.41
C ARG A 353 -11.39 11.05 -5.41
N GLU A 354 -11.98 9.94 -5.00
CA GLU A 354 -13.05 9.91 -4.01
C GLU A 354 -12.56 10.46 -2.66
N THR A 355 -11.36 10.08 -2.21
CA THR A 355 -10.74 10.69 -1.01
C THR A 355 -10.63 12.21 -1.13
N ALA A 356 -10.08 12.70 -2.25
CA ALA A 356 -9.93 14.14 -2.48
C ALA A 356 -11.29 14.86 -2.52
N LYS A 357 -12.29 14.25 -3.15
CA LYS A 357 -13.66 14.78 -3.23
C LYS A 357 -14.32 14.85 -1.86
N ARG A 358 -14.11 13.86 -0.99
CA ARG A 358 -14.64 13.90 0.39
C ARG A 358 -14.03 15.04 1.19
N TYR A 359 -12.73 15.29 1.06
CA TYR A 359 -12.07 16.47 1.65
C TYR A 359 -12.64 17.78 1.09
N ASP A 360 -12.84 17.88 -0.23
CA ASP A 360 -13.43 19.05 -0.89
C ASP A 360 -14.86 19.33 -0.40
N ASN A 361 -15.71 18.29 -0.29
CA ASN A 361 -17.07 18.40 0.23
C ASN A 361 -17.12 18.92 1.69
N LEU A 362 -16.09 18.65 2.48
CA LEU A 362 -15.94 19.17 3.85
C LEU A 362 -15.45 20.64 3.87
N GLY A 363 -15.10 21.21 2.71
CA GLY A 363 -14.67 22.59 2.55
C GLY A 363 -13.14 22.79 2.60
N LEU A 364 -12.36 21.71 2.45
CA LEU A 364 -10.90 21.79 2.34
C LEU A 364 -10.46 22.09 0.91
N ALA A 365 -9.16 22.30 0.70
CA ALA A 365 -8.62 22.57 -0.63
C ALA A 365 -8.92 21.44 -1.62
N CYS A 366 -9.27 21.82 -2.85
CA CYS A 366 -9.59 20.89 -3.93
C CYS A 366 -8.29 20.36 -4.57
N TYR A 367 -8.15 19.03 -4.60
CA TYR A 367 -7.02 18.33 -5.22
C TYR A 367 -7.53 17.31 -6.23
N GLU A 368 -6.67 16.92 -7.18
CA GLU A 368 -7.03 15.88 -8.16
C GLU A 368 -7.30 14.54 -7.48
N ALA A 369 -6.43 14.15 -6.56
CA ALA A 369 -6.47 12.87 -5.87
C ALA A 369 -5.64 12.92 -4.57
N MET A 370 -5.94 12.02 -3.63
CA MET A 370 -5.20 11.88 -2.36
C MET A 370 -4.95 10.41 -2.01
N GLU A 371 -3.77 10.12 -1.47
CA GLU A 371 -3.47 8.87 -0.76
C GLU A 371 -3.54 9.09 0.74
N ALA A 372 -4.13 8.14 1.46
CA ALA A 372 -4.43 8.28 2.88
C ALA A 372 -3.73 7.22 3.73
N PHE A 373 -3.31 7.62 4.92
CA PHE A 373 -2.59 6.76 5.86
C PHE A 373 -3.06 6.99 7.30
N VAL A 374 -2.95 5.92 8.09
CA VAL A 374 -3.19 5.91 9.55
C VAL A 374 -1.94 5.42 10.24
N GLU A 375 -1.54 6.03 11.35
CA GLU A 375 -0.35 5.62 12.09
C GLU A 375 -0.66 4.40 12.95
N TYR A 376 0.18 3.37 12.87
CA TYR A 376 0.20 2.29 13.85
C TYR A 376 1.14 2.66 15.00
N LYS A 377 0.61 2.71 16.23
CA LYS A 377 1.34 3.05 17.45
C LYS A 377 1.66 1.76 18.21
N PHE A 378 2.95 1.50 18.47
CA PHE A 378 3.44 0.20 18.95
C PHE A 378 4.30 0.22 20.21
#